data_AF-A0A2V7X0S2-F1
#
_entry.id   AF-A0A2V7X0S2-F1
#
_cell.length_a   1.000
_cell.length_b   1.000
_cell.length_c   1.000
_cell.angle_alpha   90.00
_cell.angle_beta   90.00
_cell.angle_gamma   90.00
#
_symmetry.space_group_name_H-M   'P 1'
#
loop_
_entity.id
_entity.type
_entity.pdbx_description
1 polymer ?
#
loop_
_entity_poly.entity_id
_entity_poly.type
_entity_poly.pdbx_seq_one_letter_code
_entity_poly.pdbx_strand_id
1 'polypeptide(L)'
;PSATATDFTSPYSATLRLSNGPGDYLIQAIAFRECRRESVTTPQIRITAGCFAAREVAGMAWSSDLAVDGGRLQVVINGAAASFPGAGRSIGTARLTGKPNRVEATLVDAAGKPGSWRFDLMGSPAAVAGSIRVIAGEVVEIAGTSVTFRLAGKPGERVVFEFLSQ
;
A
#
# COMPACT_ATOMS: atom_id res chain seq x y z
N PRO A 1 -0.58 13.38 -26.61
CA PRO A 1 -1.91 13.37 -25.96
C PRO A 1 -1.78 13.34 -24.44
N SER A 2 -2.34 14.34 -23.76
CA SER A 2 -2.51 14.33 -22.30
C SER A 2 -3.96 14.03 -21.95
N ALA A 3 -4.19 13.17 -20.97
CA ALA A 3 -5.52 12.87 -20.44
C ALA A 3 -5.57 13.18 -18.94
N THR A 4 -6.71 13.70 -18.49
CA THR A 4 -6.94 14.04 -17.09
C THR A 4 -8.28 13.46 -16.66
N ALA A 5 -8.30 12.73 -15.56
CA ALA A 5 -9.52 12.28 -14.90
C ALA A 5 -9.59 12.88 -13.50
N THR A 6 -10.75 13.40 -13.10
CA THR A 6 -10.95 13.97 -11.76
C THR A 6 -12.17 13.34 -11.10
N ASP A 7 -11.98 12.85 -9.88
CA ASP A 7 -13.07 12.47 -8.98
C ASP A 7 -13.29 13.59 -7.95
N PHE A 8 -14.57 13.91 -7.69
CA PHE A 8 -15.00 15.00 -6.82
C PHE A 8 -15.90 14.44 -5.72
N THR A 9 -15.28 13.88 -4.68
CA THR A 9 -15.97 13.34 -3.50
C THR A 9 -15.70 14.23 -2.29
N SER A 10 -16.50 15.30 -2.15
CA SER A 10 -16.38 16.27 -1.05
C SER A 10 -16.26 15.57 0.33
N PRO A 11 -15.32 15.98 1.21
CA PRO A 11 -14.45 17.17 1.15
C PRO A 11 -13.12 16.97 0.40
N TYR A 12 -13.00 15.90 -0.37
CA TYR A 12 -11.80 15.51 -1.08
C TYR A 12 -12.02 15.55 -2.59
N SER A 13 -10.95 15.76 -3.35
CA SER A 13 -10.95 15.48 -4.78
C SER A 13 -9.61 14.93 -5.20
N ALA A 14 -9.59 14.18 -6.30
CA ALA A 14 -8.37 13.59 -6.82
C ALA A 14 -8.31 13.75 -8.33
N THR A 15 -7.17 14.18 -8.85
CA THR A 15 -6.90 14.28 -10.27
C THR A 15 -5.78 13.31 -10.65
N LEU A 16 -6.05 12.45 -11.63
CA LEU A 16 -5.05 11.65 -12.31
C LEU A 16 -4.67 12.33 -13.62
N ARG A 17 -3.38 12.60 -13.81
CA ARG A 17 -2.81 13.14 -15.05
C ARG A 17 -1.98 12.08 -15.74
N LEU A 18 -2.27 11.88 -17.02
CA LEU A 18 -1.48 11.08 -17.95
C LEU A 18 -0.91 12.03 -19.00
N SER A 19 0.40 12.09 -19.15
CA SER A 19 1.07 12.81 -20.24
C SER A 19 2.03 11.89 -20.99
N ASN A 20 2.26 12.18 -22.27
CA ASN A 20 3.16 11.41 -23.11
C ASN A 20 4.44 12.20 -23.41
N GLY A 21 5.59 11.55 -23.30
CA GLY A 21 6.87 11.98 -23.84
C GLY A 21 7.36 11.03 -24.93
N PRO A 22 8.53 11.26 -25.54
CA PRO A 22 9.11 10.34 -26.51
C PRO A 22 9.43 8.99 -25.85
N GLY A 23 8.62 7.96 -26.13
CA GLY A 23 8.80 6.60 -25.60
C GLY A 23 8.31 6.37 -24.17
N ASP A 24 7.81 7.41 -23.49
CA ASP A 24 7.42 7.36 -22.08
C ASP A 24 5.99 7.88 -21.86
N TYR A 25 5.27 7.26 -20.93
CA TYR A 25 4.09 7.83 -20.29
C TYR A 25 4.45 8.29 -18.88
N LEU A 26 3.99 9.47 -18.49
CA LEU A 26 4.08 9.97 -17.13
C LEU A 26 2.69 9.92 -16.50
N ILE A 27 2.61 9.27 -15.35
CA ILE A 27 1.40 9.21 -14.52
C ILE A 27 1.67 10.00 -13.24
N GLN A 28 0.75 10.91 -12.90
CA GLN A 28 0.79 11.70 -11.68
C GLN A 28 -0.59 11.77 -11.05
N ALA A 29 -0.70 11.45 -9.77
CA ALA A 29 -1.91 11.66 -8.99
C ALA A 29 -1.74 12.87 -8.08
N ILE A 30 -2.78 13.68 -7.99
CA ILE A 30 -2.86 14.86 -7.13
C ILE A 30 -4.14 14.72 -6.31
N ALA A 31 -4.03 14.65 -4.99
CA ALA A 31 -5.16 14.69 -4.08
C ALA A 31 -5.30 16.09 -3.50
N PHE A 32 -6.54 16.56 -3.35
CA PHE A 32 -6.89 17.86 -2.79
C PHE A 32 -7.78 17.68 -1.57
N ARG A 33 -7.57 18.52 -0.55
CA ARG A 33 -8.46 18.66 0.60
C ARG A 33 -9.04 20.07 0.60
N GLU A 34 -10.33 20.20 0.27
CA GLU A 34 -10.99 21.51 0.09
C GLU A 34 -10.93 22.37 1.34
N CYS A 35 -11.02 21.76 2.52
CA CYS A 35 -11.02 22.46 3.80
C CYS A 35 -9.70 23.17 4.13
N ARG A 36 -8.57 22.78 3.52
CA ARG A 36 -7.23 23.35 3.83
C ARG A 36 -6.51 23.96 2.62
N ARG A 37 -7.07 23.85 1.41
CA ARG A 37 -6.37 24.17 0.14
C ARG A 37 -5.00 23.47 0.03
N GLU A 38 -4.84 22.33 0.68
CA GLU A 38 -3.64 21.51 0.61
C GLU A 38 -3.79 20.53 -0.55
N SER A 39 -2.69 20.32 -1.29
CA SER A 39 -2.58 19.25 -2.26
C SER A 39 -1.41 18.33 -1.93
N VAL A 40 -1.63 17.03 -2.10
CA VAL A 40 -0.58 16.02 -2.00
C VAL A 40 -0.37 15.45 -3.39
N THR A 41 0.85 15.54 -3.88
CA THR A 41 1.23 15.06 -5.21
C THR A 41 2.07 13.79 -5.08
N THR A 42 1.73 12.76 -5.82
CA THR A 42 2.57 11.55 -5.89
C THR A 42 3.86 11.84 -6.67
N PRO A 43 4.95 11.10 -6.43
CA PRO A 43 6.03 11.00 -7.39
C PRO A 43 5.48 10.67 -8.79
N GLN A 44 6.12 11.19 -9.83
CA GLN A 44 5.73 10.85 -11.20
C GLN A 44 6.18 9.42 -11.52
N ILE A 45 5.25 8.58 -11.94
CA ILE A 45 5.57 7.25 -12.44
C ILE A 45 5.86 7.37 -13.93
N ARG A 46 7.08 7.03 -14.34
CA ARG A 46 7.47 6.93 -15.74
C ARG A 46 7.30 5.50 -16.22
N ILE A 47 6.48 5.31 -17.25
CA ILE A 47 6.30 4.04 -17.94
C ILE A 47 6.95 4.18 -19.31
N THR A 48 8.10 3.57 -19.48
CA THR A 48 8.73 3.47 -20.80
C THR A 48 8.06 2.34 -21.58
N ALA A 49 7.32 2.70 -22.61
CA ALA A 49 6.70 1.73 -23.51
C ALA A 49 7.69 1.42 -24.64
N GLY A 50 8.44 0.34 -24.48
CA GLY A 50 9.31 -0.22 -25.53
C GLY A 50 9.15 -1.73 -25.63
N CYS A 51 9.52 -2.30 -26.78
CA CYS A 51 9.62 -3.76 -26.97
C CYS A 51 10.82 -4.31 -26.19
N PHE A 52 10.77 -4.23 -24.87
CA PHE A 52 11.70 -4.94 -24.00
C PHE A 52 11.08 -6.30 -23.70
N ALA A 53 11.88 -7.36 -23.79
CA ALA A 53 11.56 -8.63 -23.13
C ALA A 53 11.57 -8.35 -21.62
N ALA A 54 10.44 -7.84 -21.11
CA ALA A 54 10.24 -7.65 -19.70
C ALA A 54 10.26 -9.05 -19.08
N ARG A 55 11.33 -9.37 -18.35
CA ARG A 55 11.26 -10.47 -17.41
C ARG A 55 10.18 -10.07 -16.41
N GLU A 56 9.01 -10.70 -16.49
CA GLU A 56 7.95 -10.51 -15.50
C GLU A 56 8.55 -10.80 -14.13
N VAL A 57 8.82 -9.73 -13.38
CA VAL A 57 9.10 -9.85 -11.96
C VAL A 57 7.72 -9.97 -11.34
N ALA A 58 7.40 -11.16 -10.81
CA ALA A 58 6.14 -11.41 -10.13
C ALA A 58 5.93 -10.33 -9.06
N GLY A 59 5.06 -9.37 -9.38
CA GLY A 59 4.73 -8.23 -8.55
C GLY A 59 3.34 -8.41 -8.00
N MET A 60 3.12 -7.96 -6.77
CA MET A 60 1.82 -7.99 -6.13
C MET A 60 1.47 -6.59 -5.63
N ALA A 61 0.26 -6.14 -5.98
CA ALA A 61 -0.33 -4.95 -5.43
C ALA A 61 -0.94 -5.28 -4.06
N TRP A 62 -0.79 -4.36 -3.12
CA TRP A 62 -1.34 -4.49 -1.78
C TRP A 62 -1.95 -3.16 -1.34
N SER A 63 -2.92 -3.22 -0.42
CA SER A 63 -3.42 -2.06 0.30
C SER A 63 -3.26 -2.20 1.81
N SER A 64 -3.08 -1.05 2.46
CA SER A 64 -2.96 -0.89 3.89
C SER A 64 -3.98 0.13 4.35
N ASP A 65 -4.90 -0.28 5.22
CA ASP A 65 -5.90 0.57 5.84
C ASP A 65 -5.58 0.71 7.33
N LEU A 66 -5.00 1.85 7.72
CA LEU A 66 -4.59 2.13 9.10
C LEU A 66 -5.63 3.02 9.80
N ALA A 67 -6.31 2.48 10.79
CA ALA A 67 -7.26 3.19 11.64
C ALA A 67 -6.65 3.48 13.02
N VAL A 68 -5.48 4.14 13.03
CA VAL A 68 -4.83 4.67 14.24
C VAL A 68 -4.73 6.19 14.11
N ASP A 69 -5.20 6.90 15.13
CA ASP A 69 -5.17 8.37 15.18
C ASP A 69 -3.72 8.88 15.16
N GLY A 70 -3.39 9.77 14.23
CA GLY A 70 -2.00 10.21 13.97
C GLY A 70 -1.05 9.08 13.58
N GLY A 71 -1.59 7.93 13.16
CA GLY A 71 -0.84 6.70 12.91
C GLY A 71 0.04 6.76 11.67
N ARG A 72 1.23 6.17 11.76
CA ARG A 72 2.08 5.85 10.61
C ARG A 72 2.78 4.53 10.83
N LEU A 73 2.75 3.66 9.82
CA LEU A 73 3.47 2.40 9.84
C LEU A 73 4.77 2.52 9.04
N GLN A 74 5.78 1.74 9.41
CA GLN A 74 6.86 1.30 8.56
C GLN A 74 6.56 -0.13 8.12
N VAL A 75 6.31 -0.34 6.82
CA VAL A 75 6.00 -1.66 6.23
C VAL A 75 7.19 -2.12 5.38
N VAL A 76 7.69 -3.31 5.68
CA VAL A 76 8.78 -3.99 4.97
C VAL A 76 8.25 -5.32 4.46
N ILE A 77 8.42 -5.57 3.17
CA ILE A 77 8.01 -6.82 2.53
C ILE A 77 9.27 -7.49 1.99
N ASN A 78 9.51 -8.74 2.39
CA ASN A 78 10.66 -9.54 1.96
C ASN A 78 12.02 -8.86 2.20
N GLY A 79 12.14 -8.04 3.25
CA GLY A 79 13.36 -7.28 3.55
C GLY A 79 13.70 -6.16 2.55
N ALA A 80 12.77 -5.79 1.66
CA ALA A 80 12.95 -4.69 0.72
C ALA A 80 12.90 -3.30 1.40
N ALA A 81 13.07 -2.24 0.60
CA ALA A 81 12.95 -0.87 1.09
C ALA A 81 11.60 -0.63 1.77
N ALA A 82 11.63 0.05 2.91
CA ALA A 82 10.44 0.30 3.72
C ALA A 82 9.49 1.29 3.04
N SER A 83 8.19 0.98 3.10
CA SER A 83 7.10 1.92 2.80
C SER A 83 6.56 2.51 4.09
N PHE A 84 6.10 3.76 4.06
CA PHE A 84 5.63 4.45 5.27
C PHE A 84 4.17 4.92 5.19
N PRO A 85 3.18 4.01 5.06
CA PRO A 85 1.78 4.37 4.95
C PRO A 85 1.28 5.04 6.25
N GLY A 86 0.56 6.14 6.09
CA GLY A 86 -0.09 6.87 7.18
C GLY A 86 -1.49 6.34 7.48
N ALA A 87 -2.21 7.03 8.36
CA ALA A 87 -3.61 6.79 8.65
C ALA A 87 -4.48 6.85 7.37
N GLY A 88 -5.51 5.99 7.33
CA GLY A 88 -6.35 5.77 6.16
C GLY A 88 -5.78 4.73 5.20
N ARG A 89 -6.30 4.75 3.96
CA ARG A 89 -5.94 3.80 2.91
C ARG A 89 -4.68 4.22 2.17
N SER A 90 -3.75 3.28 2.02
CA SER A 90 -2.56 3.38 1.19
C SER A 90 -2.45 2.16 0.29
N ILE A 91 -1.82 2.31 -0.87
CA ILE A 91 -1.61 1.23 -1.85
C ILE A 91 -0.12 1.19 -2.18
N GLY A 92 0.41 -0.01 -2.39
CA GLY A 92 1.78 -0.20 -2.86
C GLY A 92 1.92 -1.44 -3.73
N THR A 93 3.15 -1.67 -4.18
CA THR A 93 3.53 -2.89 -4.86
C THR A 93 4.72 -3.54 -4.15
N ALA A 94 4.83 -4.85 -4.26
CA ALA A 94 5.94 -5.61 -3.71
C ALA A 94 6.40 -6.66 -4.72
N ARG A 95 7.68 -6.99 -4.67
CA ARG A 95 8.22 -8.13 -5.40
C ARG A 95 7.99 -9.38 -4.58
N LEU A 96 7.39 -10.39 -5.21
CA LEU A 96 7.23 -11.71 -4.63
C LEU A 96 8.51 -12.52 -4.79
N THR A 97 8.68 -13.50 -3.90
CA THR A 97 9.77 -14.46 -3.96
C THR A 97 9.19 -15.87 -4.08
N GLY A 98 9.96 -16.84 -4.58
CA GLY A 98 9.56 -18.26 -4.58
C GLY A 98 9.59 -18.93 -3.19
N LYS A 99 9.62 -18.15 -2.12
CA LYS A 99 9.58 -18.56 -0.71
C LYS A 99 8.36 -17.91 -0.04
N PRO A 100 7.96 -18.32 1.17
CA PRO A 100 6.98 -17.56 1.94
C PRO A 100 7.37 -16.08 1.98
N ASN A 101 6.44 -15.24 1.56
CA ASN A 101 6.62 -13.80 1.52
C ASN A 101 6.29 -13.23 2.89
N ARG A 102 7.24 -12.51 3.48
CA ARG A 102 7.15 -12.00 4.84
C ARG A 102 6.83 -10.52 4.83
N VAL A 103 5.80 -10.13 5.56
CA VAL A 103 5.39 -8.75 5.79
C VAL A 103 5.67 -8.39 7.24
N GLU A 104 6.34 -7.27 7.43
CA GLU A 104 6.65 -6.70 8.72
C GLU A 104 6.14 -5.28 8.77
N ALA A 105 5.33 -4.97 9.78
CA ALA A 105 4.88 -3.62 10.02
C ALA A 105 5.26 -3.18 11.43
N THR A 106 5.76 -1.96 11.56
CA THR A 106 6.03 -1.31 12.84
C THR A 106 5.27 0.00 12.90
N LEU A 107 4.50 0.24 13.95
CA LEU A 107 3.87 1.54 14.20
C LEU A 107 4.96 2.52 14.61
N VAL A 108 5.31 3.47 13.75
CA VAL A 108 6.39 4.45 14.01
C VAL A 108 5.86 5.74 14.61
N ASP A 109 4.63 6.14 14.26
CA ASP A 109 3.94 7.30 14.84
C ASP A 109 2.53 6.89 15.29
N ALA A 110 2.04 7.48 16.39
CA ALA A 110 0.67 7.34 16.88
C ALA A 110 0.33 8.41 17.93
N ALA A 111 -0.96 8.78 18.04
CA ALA A 111 -1.48 9.68 19.07
C ALA A 111 -1.85 8.97 20.39
N GLY A 112 -1.39 7.73 20.60
CA GLY A 112 -1.58 6.97 21.84
C GLY A 112 -2.95 6.30 22.01
N LYS A 113 -3.83 6.38 21.00
CA LYS A 113 -5.14 5.70 21.02
C LYS A 113 -5.06 4.36 20.28
N PRO A 114 -5.67 3.29 20.82
CA PRO A 114 -5.80 2.02 20.11
C PRO A 114 -6.54 2.17 18.79
N GLY A 115 -6.28 1.24 17.88
CA GLY A 115 -6.87 1.22 16.55
C GLY A 115 -6.75 -0.14 15.89
N SER A 116 -6.94 -0.16 14.57
CA SER A 116 -6.74 -1.37 13.77
C SER A 116 -5.88 -1.08 12.54
N TRP A 117 -5.31 -2.15 12.00
CA TRP A 117 -4.62 -2.12 10.72
C TRP A 117 -5.06 -3.32 9.89
N ARG A 118 -5.59 -3.05 8.71
CA ARG A 118 -5.89 -4.08 7.71
C ARG A 118 -4.87 -4.03 6.60
N PHE A 119 -4.32 -5.19 6.27
CA PHE A 119 -3.49 -5.41 5.10
C PHE A 119 -4.21 -6.35 4.14
N ASP A 120 -4.22 -6.02 2.85
CA ASP A 120 -4.97 -6.74 1.83
C ASP A 120 -4.09 -6.90 0.59
N LEU A 121 -3.95 -8.13 0.08
CA LEU A 121 -3.19 -8.42 -1.15
C LEU A 121 -4.03 -8.13 -2.42
N MET A 122 -5.14 -7.40 -2.27
CA MET A 122 -6.05 -6.90 -3.29
C MET A 122 -6.58 -7.98 -4.23
N GLY A 123 -6.78 -9.20 -3.71
CA GLY A 123 -7.19 -10.35 -4.53
C GLY A 123 -6.21 -10.71 -5.64
N SER A 124 -4.91 -10.36 -5.49
CA SER A 124 -3.88 -10.68 -6.47
C SER A 124 -3.85 -12.19 -6.76
N PRO A 125 -3.92 -12.62 -8.02
CA PRO A 125 -3.80 -14.04 -8.37
C PRO A 125 -2.43 -14.62 -8.03
N ALA A 126 -1.43 -13.76 -7.84
CA ALA A 126 -0.09 -14.18 -7.43
C ALA A 126 0.00 -14.57 -5.95
N ALA A 127 -1.03 -14.29 -5.13
CA ALA A 127 -1.10 -14.70 -3.73
C ALA A 127 -2.03 -15.90 -3.55
N VAL A 128 -1.58 -16.90 -2.78
CA VAL A 128 -2.41 -18.07 -2.46
C VAL A 128 -3.41 -17.68 -1.37
N ALA A 129 -4.70 -17.67 -1.70
CA ALA A 129 -5.76 -17.42 -0.72
C ALA A 129 -5.71 -18.42 0.45
N GLY A 130 -5.89 -17.93 1.67
CA GLY A 130 -5.84 -18.74 2.89
C GLY A 130 -4.43 -19.12 3.35
N SER A 131 -3.37 -18.68 2.66
CA SER A 131 -1.99 -18.99 3.05
C SER A 131 -1.40 -18.05 4.11
N ILE A 132 -2.15 -17.05 4.57
CA ILE A 132 -1.69 -16.08 5.56
C ILE A 132 -1.44 -16.79 6.89
N ARG A 133 -0.20 -16.67 7.39
CA ARG A 133 0.23 -17.17 8.70
C ARG A 133 0.78 -16.02 9.53
N VAL A 134 0.15 -15.76 10.67
CA VAL A 134 0.59 -14.70 11.58
C VAL A 134 1.74 -15.21 12.47
N ILE A 135 2.77 -14.38 12.61
CA ILE A 135 3.97 -14.64 13.42
C ILE A 135 3.98 -13.76 14.67
N ALA A 136 3.55 -12.50 14.55
CA ALA A 136 3.46 -11.55 15.66
C ALA A 136 2.33 -10.53 15.43
N GLY A 137 1.73 -10.08 16.52
CA GLY A 137 0.61 -9.13 16.52
C GLY A 137 -0.71 -9.75 16.98
N GLU A 138 -1.65 -8.92 17.41
CA GLU A 138 -2.99 -9.35 17.83
C GLU A 138 -3.93 -9.38 16.63
N VAL A 139 -4.37 -10.57 16.23
CA VAL A 139 -5.21 -10.77 15.05
C VAL A 139 -6.68 -10.58 15.41
N VAL A 140 -7.38 -9.78 14.62
CA VAL A 140 -8.84 -9.64 14.69
C VAL A 140 -9.51 -10.54 13.66
N GLU A 141 -8.98 -10.59 12.45
CA GLU A 141 -9.59 -11.33 11.34
C GLU A 141 -8.54 -11.75 10.30
N ILE A 142 -8.71 -12.95 9.71
CA ILE A 142 -8.03 -13.37 8.49
C ILE A 142 -9.11 -13.79 7.50
N ALA A 143 -9.15 -13.16 6.33
CA ALA A 143 -10.15 -13.42 5.30
C ALA A 143 -9.49 -13.48 3.92
N GLY A 144 -9.37 -14.70 3.38
CA GLY A 144 -8.83 -14.95 2.03
C GLY A 144 -7.39 -14.45 1.87
N THR A 145 -7.25 -13.25 1.31
CA THR A 145 -5.98 -12.57 1.04
C THR A 145 -5.79 -11.29 1.88
N SER A 146 -6.56 -11.16 2.96
CA SER A 146 -6.51 -10.02 3.88
C SER A 146 -6.35 -10.47 5.33
N VAL A 147 -5.73 -9.60 6.13
CA VAL A 147 -5.57 -9.79 7.57
C VAL A 147 -5.75 -8.45 8.28
N THR A 148 -6.49 -8.48 9.39
CA THR A 148 -6.74 -7.31 10.23
C THR A 148 -6.15 -7.55 11.61
N PHE A 149 -5.37 -6.59 12.09
CA PHE A 149 -4.76 -6.59 13.41
C PHE A 149 -5.36 -5.51 14.29
N ARG A 150 -5.42 -5.79 15.59
CA ARG A 150 -5.61 -4.79 16.63
C ARG A 150 -4.25 -4.17 16.94
N LEU A 151 -4.22 -2.85 17.09
CA LEU A 151 -3.05 -2.10 17.54
C LEU A 151 -3.36 -1.38 18.85
N ALA A 152 -2.44 -1.43 19.80
CA ALA A 152 -2.52 -0.69 21.05
C ALA A 152 -2.29 0.82 20.89
N GLY A 153 -1.78 1.27 19.73
CA GLY A 153 -1.54 2.69 19.46
C GLY A 153 -0.23 3.22 20.06
N LYS A 154 0.72 2.32 20.35
CA LYS A 154 2.02 2.65 20.94
C LYS A 154 3.11 2.57 19.87
N PRO A 155 3.90 3.63 19.64
CA PRO A 155 5.05 3.55 18.76
C PRO A 155 6.00 2.41 19.15
N GLY A 156 6.53 1.71 18.16
CA GLY A 156 7.33 0.49 18.30
C GLY A 156 6.53 -0.81 18.30
N GLU A 157 5.20 -0.76 18.31
CA GLU A 157 4.35 -1.94 18.16
C GLU A 157 4.60 -2.63 16.81
N ARG A 158 4.81 -3.96 16.84
CA ARG A 158 5.25 -4.74 15.68
C ARG A 158 4.26 -5.84 15.33
N VAL A 159 3.95 -5.94 14.05
CA VAL A 159 3.15 -6.99 13.45
C VAL A 159 3.97 -7.70 12.38
N VAL A 160 3.89 -9.03 12.34
CA VAL A 160 4.60 -9.87 11.37
C VAL A 160 3.69 -10.99 10.91
N PHE A 161 3.62 -11.21 9.61
CA PHE A 161 2.97 -12.38 9.03
C PHE A 161 3.65 -12.81 7.73
N GLU A 162 3.34 -14.02 7.29
CA GLU A 162 3.81 -14.61 6.04
C GLU A 162 2.64 -15.06 5.17
N PHE A 163 2.86 -15.18 3.87
CA PHE A 163 1.91 -15.77 2.92
C PHE A 163 2.66 -16.46 1.76
N LEU A 164 1.99 -17.40 1.10
CA LEU A 164 2.54 -18.08 -0.08
C LEU A 164 2.15 -17.34 -1.36
N SER A 165 3.06 -17.32 -2.33
CA SER A 165 2.79 -16.88 -3.70
C SER A 165 2.78 -18.07 -4.66
N GLN A 166 2.08 -17.91 -5.79
CA GLN A 166 2.09 -18.88 -6.90
C GLN A 166 3.46 -18.95 -7.59
#